data_AF-A0A9Q0MTY9-F1
#
_entry.id   AF-A0A9Q0MTY9-F1
#
_cell.length_a   1.000
_cell.length_b   1.000
_cell.length_c   1.000
_cell.angle_alpha   90.00
_cell.angle_beta   90.00
_cell.angle_gamma   90.00
#
_symmetry.space_group_name_H-M   'P 1'
#
loop_
_entity.id
_entity.type
_entity.pdbx_description
1 polymer ?
#
loop_
_entity_poly.entity_id
_entity_poly.type
_entity_poly.pdbx_seq_one_letter_code
_entity_poly.pdbx_strand_id
1 'polypeptide(L)'
;MNIQNSKENIQPLATGRNAERLETALDAETNLESREEIERQRKALENAIKNYEGDDPLESWLEYIHFIEQTFPKSGKEAKLDEILKKCLVKFEKKAQYDQDPRFVRIFTKFIDSKKDPTRYYEKMYNSGKGSRVSEFYIAWAFYYDFIDNFEKAGKIYQKGLDARAEPVEQLKEAYTRFQF
;
A
#
# COMPACT_ATOMS: atom_id res chain seq x y z
N MET A 1 -27.80 1.74 6.68
CA MET A 1 -28.08 1.39 5.26
C MET A 1 -27.86 -0.12 5.06
N ASN A 2 -28.60 -0.84 4.20
CA ASN A 2 -28.53 -2.32 4.14
C ASN A 2 -27.20 -2.79 3.51
N ILE A 3 -26.28 -3.36 4.30
CA ILE A 3 -24.92 -3.77 3.88
C ILE A 3 -24.95 -4.62 2.61
N GLN A 4 -26.01 -5.41 2.40
CA GLN A 4 -26.22 -6.25 1.22
C GLN A 4 -26.24 -5.48 -0.11
N ASN A 5 -26.77 -4.25 -0.17
CA ASN A 5 -26.86 -3.47 -1.42
C ASN A 5 -25.56 -2.75 -1.79
N SER A 6 -24.57 -2.69 -0.88
CA SER A 6 -23.27 -2.04 -1.13
C SER A 6 -22.13 -3.03 -1.39
N LYS A 7 -22.38 -4.34 -1.31
CA LYS A 7 -21.33 -5.37 -1.45
C LYS A 7 -20.64 -5.38 -2.81
N GLU A 8 -21.34 -5.00 -3.88
CA GLU A 8 -20.81 -5.09 -5.25
C GLU A 8 -19.68 -4.09 -5.54
N ASN A 9 -19.49 -3.06 -4.69
CA ASN A 9 -18.47 -2.01 -4.91
C ASN A 9 -17.42 -1.92 -3.80
N ILE A 10 -17.39 -2.86 -2.84
CA ILE A 10 -16.41 -2.83 -1.74
C ILE A 10 -15.12 -3.50 -2.19
N GLN A 11 -14.03 -2.74 -2.26
CA GLN A 11 -12.71 -3.26 -2.59
C GLN A 11 -12.23 -4.21 -1.46
N PRO A 12 -11.80 -5.45 -1.75
CA PRO A 12 -11.22 -6.32 -0.74
C PRO A 12 -9.85 -5.78 -0.28
N LEU A 13 -9.54 -5.93 1.01
CA LEU A 13 -8.22 -5.65 1.57
C LEU A 13 -7.58 -6.96 2.01
N ALA A 14 -6.29 -7.16 1.73
CA ALA A 14 -5.56 -8.36 2.14
C ALA A 14 -5.54 -8.54 3.67
N THR A 15 -5.62 -7.46 4.43
CA THR A 15 -5.69 -7.45 5.90
C THR A 15 -7.12 -7.53 6.44
N GLY A 16 -8.13 -7.62 5.56
CA GLY A 16 -9.54 -7.55 5.93
C GLY A 16 -10.02 -6.12 6.21
N ARG A 17 -11.34 -5.97 6.39
CA ARG A 17 -12.00 -4.71 6.74
C ARG A 17 -12.53 -4.75 8.17
N ASN A 18 -12.39 -3.64 8.87
CA ASN A 18 -13.04 -3.40 10.15
C ASN A 18 -14.53 -3.11 9.90
N ALA A 19 -15.42 -3.92 10.49
CA ALA A 19 -16.85 -3.85 10.24
C ALA A 19 -17.48 -2.52 10.69
N GLU A 20 -17.10 -2.01 11.86
CA GLU A 20 -17.63 -0.76 12.42
C GLU A 20 -17.21 0.46 11.56
N ARG A 21 -15.95 0.49 11.14
CA ARG A 21 -15.44 1.55 10.25
C ARG A 21 -16.13 1.50 8.88
N LEU A 22 -16.36 0.30 8.37
CA LEU A 22 -17.06 0.11 7.11
C LEU A 22 -18.51 0.58 7.20
N GLU A 23 -19.22 0.25 8.28
CA GLU A 23 -20.58 0.72 8.52
C GLU A 23 -20.63 2.26 8.60
N THR A 24 -19.75 2.85 9.41
CA THR A 24 -19.63 4.32 9.52
C THR A 24 -19.36 4.97 8.17
N ALA A 25 -18.48 4.38 7.36
CA ALA A 25 -18.15 4.86 6.02
C ALA A 25 -19.32 4.79 5.03
N LEU A 26 -20.14 3.74 5.11
CA LEU A 26 -21.31 3.55 4.26
C LEU A 26 -22.42 4.53 4.66
N ASP A 27 -22.68 4.69 5.97
CA ASP A 27 -23.70 5.60 6.46
C ASP A 27 -23.34 7.07 6.23
N ALA A 28 -22.05 7.41 6.20
CA ALA A 28 -21.57 8.74 5.83
C ALA A 28 -21.95 9.16 4.40
N GLU A 29 -22.55 8.33 3.56
CA GLU A 29 -23.13 8.81 2.29
C GLU A 29 -24.45 9.56 2.49
N THR A 30 -25.18 9.29 3.56
CA THR A 30 -26.50 9.88 3.82
C THR A 30 -26.64 10.52 5.20
N ASN A 31 -25.73 10.23 6.12
CA ASN A 31 -25.75 10.73 7.50
C ASN A 31 -24.66 11.80 7.70
N LEU A 32 -25.07 12.99 8.15
CA LEU A 32 -24.15 14.10 8.44
C LEU A 32 -23.23 13.82 9.64
N GLU A 33 -23.75 13.21 10.71
CA GLU A 33 -22.97 12.89 11.91
C GLU A 33 -21.82 11.93 11.59
N SER A 34 -22.11 10.88 10.80
CA SER A 34 -21.08 9.94 10.35
C SER A 34 -20.03 10.60 9.45
N ARG A 35 -20.42 11.58 8.62
CA ARG A 35 -19.46 12.38 7.81
C ARG A 35 -18.57 13.25 8.69
N GLU A 36 -19.15 13.92 9.67
CA GLU A 36 -18.43 14.78 10.60
C GLU A 36 -17.48 13.99 11.49
N GLU A 37 -17.85 12.78 11.89
CA GLU A 37 -16.98 11.87 12.66
C GLU A 37 -15.77 11.42 11.84
N ILE A 38 -15.97 11.00 10.59
CA ILE A 38 -14.86 10.66 9.68
C ILE A 38 -13.91 11.85 9.50
N GLU A 39 -14.47 13.05 9.33
CA GLU A 39 -13.69 14.27 9.15
C GLU A 39 -12.92 14.67 10.42
N ARG A 40 -13.51 14.45 11.61
CA ARG A 40 -12.86 14.66 12.90
C ARG A 40 -11.67 13.71 13.09
N GLN A 41 -11.86 12.42 12.83
CA GLN A 41 -10.78 11.42 12.89
C GLN A 41 -9.65 11.75 11.91
N ARG A 42 -10.00 12.15 10.68
CA ARG A 42 -9.03 12.59 9.67
C ARG A 42 -8.18 13.76 10.17
N LYS A 43 -8.81 14.81 10.71
CA LYS A 43 -8.09 15.97 11.27
C LYS A 43 -7.19 15.59 12.45
N ALA A 44 -7.63 14.67 13.31
CA ALA A 44 -6.83 14.18 14.42
C ALA A 44 -5.54 13.49 13.93
N LEU A 45 -5.65 12.61 12.92
CA LEU A 45 -4.50 11.94 12.30
C LEU A 45 -3.55 12.92 11.61
N GLU A 46 -4.07 13.92 10.91
CA GLU A 46 -3.25 14.97 10.28
C GLU A 46 -2.49 15.80 11.32
N ASN A 47 -3.14 16.12 12.45
CA ASN A 47 -2.49 16.81 13.57
C ASN A 47 -1.44 15.94 14.24
N ALA A 48 -1.69 14.63 14.39
CA ALA A 48 -0.71 13.68 14.93
C ALA A 48 0.55 13.63 14.06
N ILE A 49 0.40 13.56 12.73
CA ILE A 49 1.54 13.61 11.79
C ILE A 49 2.29 14.95 11.87
N LYS A 50 1.56 16.07 12.00
CA LYS A 50 2.15 17.42 12.02
C LYS A 50 2.95 17.67 13.30
N ASN A 51 2.44 17.21 14.44
CA ASN A 51 3.00 17.46 15.76
C ASN A 51 3.79 16.25 16.30
N TYR A 52 4.20 15.34 15.41
CA TYR A 52 4.95 14.14 15.81
C TYR A 52 6.37 14.50 16.26
N GLU A 53 6.74 14.08 17.47
CA GLU A 53 8.05 14.35 18.10
C GLU A 53 8.85 13.07 18.43
N GLY A 54 8.38 11.90 17.99
CA GLY A 54 9.07 10.63 18.24
C GLY A 54 10.17 10.28 17.23
N ASP A 55 10.75 9.10 17.41
CA ASP A 55 11.86 8.62 16.57
C ASP A 55 11.42 7.92 15.27
N ASP A 56 10.17 7.45 15.20
CA ASP A 56 9.62 6.76 14.03
C ASP A 56 8.41 7.48 13.42
N PRO A 57 8.63 8.60 12.73
CA PRO A 57 7.56 9.36 12.11
C PRO A 57 6.79 8.60 11.03
N LEU A 58 7.26 7.44 10.54
CA LEU A 58 6.55 6.65 9.54
C LEU A 58 5.28 6.01 10.12
N GLU A 59 5.27 5.69 11.42
CA GLU A 59 4.16 5.01 12.07
C GLU A 59 2.85 5.81 11.98
N SER A 60 2.88 7.12 12.25
CA SER A 60 1.70 7.98 12.12
C SER A 60 1.17 8.05 10.68
N TRP A 61 2.01 7.84 9.67
CA TRP A 61 1.55 7.74 8.28
C TRP A 61 0.90 6.39 7.99
N LEU A 62 1.41 5.30 8.55
CA LEU A 62 0.81 3.96 8.42
C LEU A 62 -0.59 3.95 9.02
N GLU A 63 -0.76 4.54 10.20
CA GLU A 63 -2.07 4.71 10.83
C GLU A 63 -3.03 5.51 9.94
N TYR A 64 -2.55 6.62 9.35
CA TYR A 64 -3.38 7.44 8.48
C TYR A 64 -3.76 6.72 7.18
N ILE A 65 -2.80 6.04 6.53
CA ILE A 65 -3.05 5.24 5.33
C ILE A 65 -4.07 4.15 5.65
N HIS A 66 -3.88 3.41 6.75
CA HIS A 66 -4.82 2.37 7.17
C HIS A 66 -6.22 2.94 7.43
N PHE A 67 -6.34 4.11 8.06
CA PHE A 67 -7.62 4.79 8.23
C PHE A 67 -8.30 5.08 6.89
N ILE A 68 -7.58 5.59 5.89
CA ILE A 68 -8.14 5.85 4.55
C ILE A 68 -8.62 4.55 3.89
N GLU A 69 -7.82 3.47 3.93
CA GLU A 69 -8.19 2.18 3.33
C GLU A 69 -9.47 1.59 3.94
N GLN A 70 -9.63 1.72 5.26
CA GLN A 70 -10.82 1.26 5.98
C GLN A 70 -12.04 2.14 5.70
N THR A 71 -11.85 3.47 5.58
CA THR A 71 -12.92 4.46 5.49
C THR A 71 -13.45 4.69 4.08
N PHE A 72 -12.68 4.39 3.03
CA PHE A 72 -13.11 4.61 1.64
C PHE A 72 -13.19 3.28 0.88
N PRO A 73 -14.28 2.51 1.08
CA PRO A 73 -14.37 1.14 0.57
C PRO A 73 -14.68 1.03 -0.93
N LYS A 74 -15.16 2.12 -1.57
CA LYS A 74 -15.61 2.11 -2.96
C LYS A 74 -14.49 2.41 -3.94
N SER A 75 -14.36 1.59 -4.97
CA SER A 75 -13.51 1.83 -6.13
C SER A 75 -13.80 3.21 -6.73
N GLY A 76 -12.75 4.00 -7.01
CA GLY A 76 -12.86 5.38 -7.52
C GLY A 76 -12.74 6.50 -6.49
N LYS A 77 -12.75 6.24 -5.17
CA LYS A 77 -12.28 7.20 -4.14
C LYS A 77 -10.76 7.10 -3.88
N GLU A 78 -10.06 6.38 -4.75
CA GLU A 78 -8.61 6.12 -4.77
C GLU A 78 -7.76 7.41 -4.81
N ALA A 79 -8.30 8.52 -5.30
CA ALA A 79 -7.57 9.78 -5.38
C ALA A 79 -7.04 10.26 -4.01
N LYS A 80 -7.81 10.05 -2.93
CA LYS A 80 -7.37 10.42 -1.57
C LYS A 80 -6.25 9.52 -1.06
N LEU A 81 -6.37 8.21 -1.28
CA LEU A 81 -5.33 7.26 -0.91
C LEU A 81 -4.05 7.57 -1.68
N ASP A 82 -4.15 7.79 -2.99
CA ASP A 82 -3.00 8.13 -3.83
C ASP A 82 -2.28 9.41 -3.38
N GLU A 83 -3.05 10.44 -3.01
CA GLU A 83 -2.51 11.69 -2.49
C GLU A 83 -1.72 11.49 -1.20
N ILE A 84 -2.27 10.72 -0.25
CA ILE A 84 -1.61 10.45 1.03
C ILE A 84 -0.37 9.57 0.83
N LEU A 85 -0.44 8.53 0.00
CA LEU A 85 0.71 7.70 -0.35
C LEU A 85 1.82 8.56 -0.96
N LYS A 86 1.49 9.42 -1.92
CA LYS A 86 2.45 10.33 -2.56
C LYS A 86 3.10 11.28 -1.54
N LYS A 87 2.31 11.90 -0.66
CA LYS A 87 2.81 12.78 0.40
C LYS A 87 3.76 12.05 1.34
N CYS A 88 3.41 10.82 1.74
CA CYS A 88 4.26 9.96 2.55
C CYS A 88 5.60 9.69 1.83
N LEU A 89 5.54 9.17 0.59
CA LEU A 89 6.73 8.85 -0.20
C LEU A 89 7.68 10.04 -0.34
N VAL A 90 7.16 11.23 -0.68
CA VAL A 90 7.99 12.45 -0.80
C VAL A 90 8.64 12.84 0.52
N LYS A 91 7.94 12.68 1.65
CA LYS A 91 8.48 13.02 2.98
C LYS A 91 9.66 12.12 3.37
N PHE A 92 9.64 10.85 2.95
CA PHE A 92 10.62 9.84 3.37
C PHE A 92 11.65 9.46 2.30
N GLU A 93 11.48 9.87 1.03
CA GLU A 93 12.34 9.46 -0.11
C GLU A 93 13.84 9.71 0.11
N LYS A 94 14.20 10.76 0.85
CA LYS A 94 15.60 11.15 1.13
C LYS A 94 16.13 10.63 2.47
N LYS A 95 15.35 9.86 3.22
CA LYS A 95 15.72 9.36 4.55
C LYS A 95 16.20 7.92 4.45
N ALA A 96 17.53 7.75 4.34
CA ALA A 96 18.17 6.45 4.09
C ALA A 96 17.77 5.35 5.08
N GLN A 97 17.41 5.70 6.33
CA GLN A 97 16.94 4.72 7.33
C GLN A 97 15.70 3.94 6.88
N TYR A 98 14.90 4.48 5.96
CA TYR A 98 13.70 3.84 5.43
C TYR A 98 13.93 3.12 4.09
N ASP A 99 15.13 3.22 3.49
CA ASP A 99 15.39 2.65 2.16
C ASP A 99 15.19 1.13 2.13
N GLN A 100 15.41 0.42 3.25
CA GLN A 100 15.17 -1.01 3.39
C GLN A 100 14.08 -1.34 4.43
N ASP A 101 13.30 -0.35 4.87
CA ASP A 101 12.19 -0.59 5.80
C ASP A 101 11.02 -1.24 5.03
N PRO A 102 10.60 -2.47 5.37
CA PRO A 102 9.52 -3.16 4.67
C PRO A 102 8.20 -2.39 4.67
N ARG A 103 7.93 -1.59 5.71
CA ARG A 103 6.71 -0.77 5.81
C ARG A 103 6.72 0.33 4.75
N PHE A 104 7.88 0.96 4.55
CA PHE A 104 8.06 1.98 3.52
C PHE A 104 7.99 1.38 2.11
N VAL A 105 8.61 0.21 1.91
CA VAL A 105 8.53 -0.54 0.65
C VAL A 105 7.08 -0.88 0.31
N ARG A 106 6.28 -1.35 1.26
CA ARG A 106 4.86 -1.65 1.06
C ARG A 106 4.02 -0.42 0.70
N ILE A 107 4.32 0.75 1.27
CA ILE A 107 3.70 2.02 0.87
C ILE A 107 4.04 2.32 -0.59
N PHE A 108 5.29 2.10 -0.98
CA PHE A 108 5.76 2.34 -2.34
C PHE A 108 5.08 1.40 -3.33
N THR A 109 5.06 0.09 -3.10
CA THR A 109 4.39 -0.88 -3.99
C THR A 109 2.90 -0.58 -4.14
N LYS A 110 2.21 -0.24 -3.05
CA LYS A 110 0.80 0.20 -3.08
C LYS A 110 0.58 1.46 -3.95
N PHE A 111 1.51 2.41 -3.91
CA PHE A 111 1.48 3.58 -4.78
C PHE A 111 1.74 3.21 -6.24
N ILE A 112 2.62 2.24 -6.51
CA ILE A 112 2.91 1.77 -7.87
C ILE A 112 1.66 1.10 -8.49
N ASP A 113 0.94 0.29 -7.71
CA ASP A 113 -0.23 -0.45 -8.19
C ASP A 113 -1.37 0.47 -8.67
N SER A 114 -1.41 1.74 -8.22
CA SER A 114 -2.37 2.74 -8.69
C SER A 114 -1.97 3.42 -10.01
N LYS A 115 -0.79 3.11 -10.57
CA LYS A 115 -0.25 3.80 -11.76
C LYS A 115 -0.62 3.11 -13.05
N LYS A 116 -0.74 3.93 -14.10
CA LYS A 116 -0.96 3.46 -15.48
C LYS A 116 0.24 2.69 -16.05
N ASP A 117 1.45 3.04 -15.60
CA ASP A 117 2.69 2.36 -15.99
C ASP A 117 3.48 1.97 -14.72
N PRO A 118 3.09 0.88 -14.04
CA PRO A 118 3.75 0.39 -12.83
C PRO A 118 5.23 0.04 -13.04
N THR A 119 5.56 -0.52 -14.21
CA THR A 119 6.91 -1.00 -14.54
C THR A 119 7.96 0.09 -14.33
N ARG A 120 7.71 1.29 -14.86
CA ARG A 120 8.65 2.41 -14.74
C ARG A 120 8.98 2.77 -13.29
N TYR A 121 8.00 2.66 -12.38
CA TYR A 121 8.22 2.98 -10.97
C TYR A 121 8.97 1.87 -10.24
N TYR A 122 8.68 0.60 -10.54
CA TYR A 122 9.45 -0.53 -10.02
C TYR A 122 10.92 -0.44 -10.44
N GLU A 123 11.20 -0.16 -11.71
CA GLU A 123 12.55 0.03 -12.23
C GLU A 123 13.25 1.23 -11.57
N LYS A 124 12.56 2.36 -11.39
CA LYS A 124 13.11 3.53 -10.68
C LYS A 124 13.49 3.18 -9.24
N MET A 125 12.63 2.47 -8.52
CA MET A 125 12.88 2.05 -7.14
C MET A 125 14.09 1.13 -7.06
N TYR A 126 14.14 0.10 -7.91
CA TYR A 126 15.27 -0.82 -8.02
C TYR A 126 16.60 -0.09 -8.31
N ASN A 127 16.62 0.79 -9.31
CA ASN A 127 17.82 1.55 -9.68
C ASN A 127 18.29 2.51 -8.58
N SER A 128 17.39 2.95 -7.70
CA SER A 128 17.74 3.76 -6.53
C SER A 128 18.26 2.95 -5.34
N GLY A 129 18.25 1.61 -5.42
CA GLY A 129 18.65 0.69 -4.35
C GLY A 129 17.62 0.52 -3.23
N LYS A 130 16.51 1.25 -3.26
CA LYS A 130 15.41 1.17 -2.30
C LYS A 130 14.69 -0.18 -2.40
N GLY A 131 14.44 -0.80 -1.26
CA GLY A 131 13.78 -2.11 -1.15
C GLY A 131 14.58 -3.28 -1.71
N SER A 132 15.85 -3.09 -2.07
CA SER A 132 16.71 -4.15 -2.64
C SER A 132 16.91 -5.34 -1.70
N ARG A 133 16.68 -5.18 -0.40
CA ARG A 133 16.75 -6.25 0.60
C ARG A 133 15.39 -6.75 1.07
N VAL A 134 14.30 -6.29 0.46
CA VAL A 134 12.93 -6.59 0.91
C VAL A 134 12.26 -7.52 -0.08
N SER A 135 11.92 -8.74 0.33
CA SER A 135 11.35 -9.76 -0.57
C SER A 135 10.04 -9.29 -1.20
N GLU A 136 9.19 -8.61 -0.43
CA GLU A 136 7.90 -8.07 -0.86
C GLU A 136 8.01 -7.15 -2.09
N PHE A 137 9.12 -6.41 -2.23
CA PHE A 137 9.37 -5.57 -3.40
C PHE A 137 9.45 -6.41 -4.69
N TYR A 138 10.25 -7.48 -4.66
CA TYR A 138 10.44 -8.35 -5.82
C TYR A 138 9.19 -9.17 -6.12
N ILE A 139 8.47 -9.63 -5.09
CA ILE A 139 7.22 -10.36 -5.26
C ILE A 139 6.18 -9.47 -5.94
N ALA A 140 5.96 -8.25 -5.46
CA ALA A 140 4.99 -7.32 -6.05
C ALA A 140 5.34 -6.97 -7.51
N TRP A 141 6.62 -6.74 -7.79
CA TRP A 141 7.08 -6.44 -9.14
C TRP A 141 6.93 -7.65 -10.09
N ALA A 142 7.28 -8.85 -9.64
CA ALA A 142 7.13 -10.07 -10.43
C ALA A 142 5.65 -10.37 -10.69
N PHE A 143 4.80 -10.20 -9.68
CA PHE A 143 3.35 -10.38 -9.78
C PHE A 143 2.72 -9.44 -10.83
N TYR A 144 3.18 -8.19 -10.93
CA TYR A 144 2.71 -7.30 -11.99
C TYR A 144 3.04 -7.85 -13.40
N TYR A 145 4.25 -8.37 -13.61
CA TYR A 145 4.60 -8.96 -14.89
C TYR A 145 3.84 -10.24 -15.20
N ASP A 146 3.61 -11.06 -14.18
CA ASP A 146 2.78 -12.27 -14.26
C ASP A 146 1.34 -11.92 -14.66
N PHE A 147 0.75 -10.90 -14.03
CA PHE A 147 -0.61 -10.41 -14.32
C PHE A 147 -0.79 -9.93 -15.76
N ILE A 148 0.26 -9.44 -16.42
CA ILE A 148 0.23 -9.03 -17.83
C ILE A 148 0.80 -10.09 -18.78
N ASP A 149 0.83 -11.35 -18.36
CA ASP A 149 1.31 -12.53 -19.09
C ASP A 149 2.77 -12.43 -19.57
N ASN A 150 3.60 -11.61 -18.89
CA ASN A 150 5.02 -11.49 -19.16
C ASN A 150 5.85 -12.38 -18.23
N PHE A 151 5.64 -13.69 -18.36
CA PHE A 151 6.28 -14.72 -17.52
C PHE A 151 7.82 -14.65 -17.58
N GLU A 152 8.40 -14.31 -18.73
CA GLU A 152 9.85 -14.17 -18.87
C GLU A 152 10.40 -13.08 -17.93
N LYS A 153 9.76 -11.91 -17.90
CA LYS A 153 10.19 -10.82 -17.00
C LYS A 153 9.87 -11.15 -15.54
N ALA A 154 8.71 -11.73 -15.25
CA ALA A 154 8.35 -12.15 -13.90
C ALA A 154 9.42 -13.08 -13.29
N GLY A 155 9.83 -14.11 -14.04
CA GLY A 155 10.90 -15.02 -13.64
C GLY A 155 12.25 -14.31 -13.39
N LYS A 156 12.62 -13.35 -14.26
CA LYS A 156 13.83 -12.54 -14.06
C LYS A 156 13.77 -11.69 -12.78
N ILE A 157 12.60 -11.15 -12.43
CA ILE A 157 12.44 -10.37 -11.20
C ILE A 157 12.57 -11.25 -9.96
N TYR A 158 11.98 -12.45 -9.96
CA TYR A 158 12.18 -13.40 -8.86
C TYR A 158 13.67 -13.75 -8.68
N GLN A 159 14.38 -14.05 -9.78
CA GLN A 159 15.80 -14.35 -9.72
C GLN A 159 16.61 -13.17 -9.16
N LYS A 160 16.30 -11.93 -9.59
CA LYS A 160 16.94 -10.72 -9.03
C LYS A 160 16.78 -10.61 -7.52
N GLY A 161 15.60 -10.92 -6.99
CA GLY A 161 15.37 -10.88 -5.54
C GLY A 161 16.16 -11.95 -4.78
N LEU A 162 16.28 -13.15 -5.38
CA LEU A 162 17.05 -14.25 -4.81
C LEU A 162 18.55 -13.95 -4.81
N ASP A 163 19.07 -13.38 -5.91
CA ASP A 163 20.45 -12.95 -6.03
C ASP A 163 20.79 -11.83 -5.02
N ALA A 164 19.84 -10.92 -4.80
CA ALA A 164 19.94 -9.86 -3.80
C ALA A 164 19.80 -10.36 -2.34
N ARG A 165 19.40 -11.63 -2.14
CA ARG A 165 19.08 -12.23 -0.83
C ARG A 165 18.03 -11.40 -0.08
N ALA A 166 17.00 -10.97 -0.78
CA ALA A 166 15.93 -10.16 -0.21
C ALA A 166 15.16 -10.94 0.86
N GLU A 167 14.97 -10.33 2.03
CA GLU A 167 14.39 -10.98 3.20
C GLU A 167 12.90 -10.65 3.38
N PRO A 168 12.09 -11.59 3.92
CA PRO A 168 12.43 -12.99 4.18
C PRO A 168 12.63 -13.81 2.89
N VAL A 169 13.75 -14.52 2.77
CA VAL A 169 14.12 -15.24 1.53
C VAL A 169 13.16 -16.40 1.26
N GLU A 170 12.67 -17.05 2.31
CA GLU A 170 11.72 -18.15 2.27
C GLU A 170 10.42 -17.71 1.61
N GLN A 171 9.92 -16.51 1.97
CA GLN A 171 8.74 -15.93 1.35
C GLN A 171 8.94 -15.71 -0.16
N LEU A 172 10.12 -15.25 -0.57
CA LEU A 172 10.44 -15.08 -1.98
C LEU A 172 10.51 -16.41 -2.73
N LYS A 173 11.13 -17.44 -2.12
CA LYS A 173 11.21 -18.79 -2.69
C LYS A 173 9.82 -19.42 -2.86
N GLU A 174 8.95 -19.28 -1.86
CA GLU A 174 7.58 -19.77 -1.93
C GLU A 174 6.80 -19.08 -3.03
N ALA A 175 6.88 -17.76 -3.14
CA ALA A 175 6.25 -17.00 -4.21
C ALA A 175 6.76 -17.42 -5.59
N TYR A 176 8.08 -17.60 -5.74
CA TYR A 176 8.67 -18.03 -7.01
C TYR A 176 8.24 -19.45 -7.39
N THR A 177 8.19 -20.36 -6.41
CA THR A 177 7.71 -21.73 -6.61
C THR A 177 6.26 -21.72 -7.12
N ARG A 178 5.38 -20.93 -6.49
CA ARG A 178 3.98 -20.80 -6.89
C ARG A 178 3.83 -20.23 -8.30
N PHE A 179 4.70 -19.32 -8.71
CA PHE A 179 4.72 -18.74 -10.06
C PHE A 179 5.12 -19.77 -11.14
N GLN A 180 5.92 -20.78 -10.80
CA GLN A 180 6.40 -21.79 -11.76
C GLN A 180 5.39 -22.91 -12.04
N PHE A 181 4.31 -23.00 -11.26
CA PHE A 181 3.24 -23.99 -11.40
C PHE A 181 2.01 -23.38 -12.06
#